data_AF-A0A7S2QZ27-F1
#
_entry.id   AF-A0A7S2QZ27-F1
#
_cell.length_a   1.000
_cell.length_b   1.000
_cell.length_c   1.000
_cell.angle_alpha   90.00
_cell.angle_beta   90.00
_cell.angle_gamma   90.00
#
_symmetry.space_group_name_H-M   'P 1'
#
loop_
_entity.id
_entity.type
_entity.pdbx_description
1 polymer ?
#
loop_
_entity_poly.entity_id
_entity_poly.type
_entity_poly.pdbx_seq_one_letter_code
_entity_poly.pdbx_strand_id
1 'polypeptide(L)'
;MLTDIRAHYNSPDNVPYPDESNAVVPTLSAFLSASGLQNPLRQIYCTVNAADDWGVLLFVFTITQLALYEYDDKISALVPRNRATTTTDAAALVLGVSTTLRQLHADQTASYLTSLGQYVRVRVASMNTETNAINAPMRMFDSTTRAAVAWMRHFARVADIPSKTLQAFLPRGVLSHAFA
;
A
#
# COMPACT_ATOMS: atom_id res chain seq x y z
N MET A 1 23.66 -21.55 -10.78
CA MET A 1 22.27 -21.38 -11.27
C MET A 1 21.45 -20.40 -10.43
N LEU A 2 21.09 -20.69 -9.16
CA LEU A 2 20.48 -19.65 -8.27
C LEU A 2 21.44 -18.48 -8.02
N THR A 3 22.73 -18.78 -7.94
CA THR A 3 23.84 -17.83 -7.95
C THR A 3 23.98 -17.08 -9.29
N ASP A 4 23.62 -17.69 -10.41
CA ASP A 4 23.75 -17.10 -11.75
C ASP A 4 22.57 -16.17 -12.03
N ILE A 5 21.36 -16.56 -11.59
CA ILE A 5 20.18 -15.70 -11.53
C ILE A 5 20.47 -14.51 -10.60
N ARG A 6 21.03 -14.76 -9.41
CA ARG A 6 21.45 -13.66 -8.51
C ARG A 6 22.54 -12.78 -9.14
N ALA A 7 23.51 -13.35 -9.85
CA ALA A 7 24.55 -12.60 -10.54
C ALA A 7 23.96 -11.74 -11.67
N HIS A 8 22.99 -12.26 -12.42
CA HIS A 8 22.22 -11.51 -13.41
C HIS A 8 21.43 -10.37 -12.78
N TYR A 9 20.64 -10.62 -11.72
CA TYR A 9 19.89 -9.56 -11.02
C TYR A 9 20.79 -8.51 -10.36
N ASN A 10 22.02 -8.86 -9.97
CA ASN A 10 23.01 -7.94 -9.43
C ASN A 10 23.76 -7.14 -10.51
N SER A 11 23.80 -7.62 -11.75
CA SER A 11 24.55 -7.00 -12.87
C SER A 11 23.90 -7.35 -14.21
N PRO A 12 22.70 -6.78 -14.50
CA PRO A 12 21.89 -7.17 -15.65
C PRO A 12 22.55 -6.87 -17.00
N ASP A 13 23.46 -5.90 -17.04
CA ASP A 13 24.17 -5.49 -18.26
C ASP A 13 25.36 -6.41 -18.62
N ASN A 14 25.89 -7.18 -17.66
CA ASN A 14 27.15 -7.93 -17.82
C ASN A 14 26.98 -9.45 -17.82
N VAL A 15 25.89 -9.96 -17.25
CA VAL A 15 25.59 -11.39 -17.19
C VAL A 15 24.29 -11.60 -17.93
N PRO A 16 24.21 -12.36 -19.02
CA PRO A 16 22.95 -12.65 -19.69
C PRO A 16 22.06 -13.52 -18.78
N TYR A 17 20.74 -13.40 -18.95
CA TYR A 17 19.79 -14.28 -18.26
C TYR A 17 20.06 -15.73 -18.71
N PRO A 18 20.06 -16.73 -17.80
CA PRO A 18 20.31 -18.12 -18.19
C PRO A 18 19.29 -18.58 -19.24
N ASP A 19 19.78 -19.21 -20.32
CA ASP A 19 18.99 -19.59 -21.51
C ASP A 19 17.64 -20.28 -21.16
N GLU A 20 16.58 -19.92 -21.89
CA GLU A 20 15.22 -20.48 -21.76
C GLU A 20 15.14 -21.99 -22.03
N SER A 21 16.17 -22.58 -22.65
CA SER A 21 16.32 -24.03 -22.81
C SER A 21 16.44 -24.77 -21.47
N ASN A 22 16.71 -24.05 -20.38
CA ASN A 22 16.79 -24.58 -19.04
C ASN A 22 15.38 -24.58 -18.39
N ALA A 23 14.60 -25.64 -18.65
CA ALA A 23 13.23 -25.86 -18.14
C ALA A 23 13.08 -25.86 -16.60
N VAL A 24 14.16 -25.58 -15.86
CA VAL A 24 14.27 -25.66 -14.40
C VAL A 24 13.61 -24.47 -13.69
N VAL A 25 13.65 -23.26 -14.25
CA VAL A 25 12.98 -22.08 -13.65
C VAL A 25 11.46 -22.22 -13.63
N PRO A 26 10.78 -22.55 -14.75
CA PRO A 26 9.34 -22.77 -14.73
C PRO A 26 8.94 -23.99 -13.89
N THR A 27 9.71 -25.08 -13.89
CA THR A 27 9.43 -26.24 -13.02
C THR A 27 9.65 -25.92 -11.54
N LEU A 28 10.70 -25.18 -11.17
CA LEU A 28 10.91 -24.73 -9.80
C LEU A 28 9.80 -23.78 -9.34
N SER A 29 9.35 -22.85 -10.20
CA SER A 29 8.20 -22.00 -9.89
C SER A 29 6.94 -22.82 -9.67
N ALA A 30 6.68 -23.84 -10.50
CA ALA A 30 5.56 -24.75 -10.32
C ALA A 30 5.67 -25.55 -9.00
N PHE A 31 6.86 -26.03 -8.64
CA PHE A 31 7.09 -26.72 -7.36
C PHE A 31 6.91 -25.79 -6.15
N LEU A 32 7.42 -24.57 -6.20
CA LEU A 32 7.24 -23.56 -5.15
C LEU A 32 5.77 -23.16 -4.99
N SER A 33 5.04 -23.06 -6.11
CA SER A 33 3.59 -22.84 -6.10
C SER A 33 2.85 -24.04 -5.48
N ALA A 34 3.21 -25.27 -5.88
CA ALA A 34 2.59 -26.49 -5.36
C ALA A 34 2.91 -26.73 -3.88
N SER A 35 4.08 -26.30 -3.40
CA SER A 35 4.48 -26.40 -2.00
C SER A 35 3.97 -25.24 -1.12
N GLY A 36 3.24 -24.28 -1.70
CA GLY A 36 2.75 -23.10 -0.98
C GLY A 36 3.83 -22.10 -0.53
N LEU A 37 5.04 -22.18 -1.07
CA LEU A 37 6.15 -21.27 -0.75
C LEU A 37 6.14 -19.98 -1.58
N GLN A 38 5.23 -19.88 -2.55
CA GLN A 38 5.03 -18.69 -3.37
C GLN A 38 4.12 -17.68 -2.67
N ASN A 39 4.50 -16.39 -2.69
CA ASN A 39 3.64 -15.32 -2.19
C ASN A 39 2.66 -14.88 -3.29
N PRO A 40 1.35 -15.21 -3.18
CA PRO A 40 0.36 -14.86 -4.20
C PRO A 40 0.19 -13.34 -4.36
N LEU A 41 0.46 -12.55 -3.31
CA LEU A 41 0.33 -11.09 -3.36
C LEU A 41 1.38 -10.43 -4.26
N ARG A 42 2.48 -11.13 -4.57
CA ARG A 42 3.53 -10.65 -5.45
C ARG A 42 3.30 -11.00 -6.91
N GLN A 43 2.37 -11.89 -7.19
CA GLN A 43 2.16 -12.44 -8.52
C GLN A 43 1.37 -11.47 -9.41
N ILE A 44 1.86 -11.33 -10.65
CA ILE A 44 1.12 -10.66 -11.72
C ILE A 44 0.27 -11.75 -12.37
N TYR A 45 -1.05 -11.64 -12.21
CA TYR A 45 -2.04 -12.56 -12.72
C TYR A 45 -2.56 -12.17 -14.10
N CYS A 46 -2.66 -10.87 -14.36
CA CYS A 46 -3.16 -10.33 -15.63
C CYS A 46 -2.21 -9.26 -16.14
N THR A 47 -1.89 -9.29 -17.43
CA THR A 47 -1.25 -8.17 -18.11
C THR A 47 -2.34 -7.27 -18.65
N VAL A 48 -2.35 -6.01 -18.22
CA VAL A 48 -3.32 -5.00 -18.66
C VAL A 48 -2.60 -4.05 -19.61
N ASN A 49 -3.27 -3.58 -20.66
CA ASN A 49 -2.73 -2.51 -21.50
C ASN A 49 -2.44 -1.27 -20.67
N ALA A 50 -1.45 -0.48 -21.11
CA ALA A 50 -1.13 0.80 -20.49
C ALA A 50 -2.42 1.64 -20.41
N ALA A 51 -2.90 1.82 -19.19
CA ALA A 51 -4.09 2.59 -18.92
C ALA A 51 -3.68 3.70 -17.96
N ASP A 52 -3.97 4.91 -18.40
CA ASP A 52 -3.56 6.12 -17.70
C ASP A 52 -4.44 6.34 -16.46
N ASP A 53 -3.89 7.03 -15.46
CA ASP A 53 -4.60 7.55 -14.28
C ASP A 53 -5.32 6.55 -13.35
N TRP A 54 -5.11 5.23 -13.50
CA TRP A 54 -5.66 4.23 -12.57
C TRP A 54 -5.26 4.46 -11.11
N GLY A 55 -4.06 4.96 -10.86
CA GLY A 55 -3.60 5.31 -9.52
C GLY A 55 -4.47 6.38 -8.86
N VAL A 56 -4.92 7.36 -9.63
CA VAL A 56 -5.81 8.44 -9.15
C VAL A 56 -7.23 7.91 -8.93
N LEU A 57 -7.73 7.07 -9.83
CA LEU A 57 -9.03 6.42 -9.67
C LEU A 57 -9.08 5.60 -8.38
N LEU A 58 -8.06 4.78 -8.13
CA LEU A 58 -7.97 3.98 -6.90
C LEU A 58 -7.79 4.83 -5.65
N PHE A 59 -7.16 6.00 -5.78
CA PHE A 59 -7.11 6.99 -4.70
C PHE A 59 -8.51 7.53 -4.39
N VAL A 60 -9.28 7.95 -5.39
CA VAL A 60 -10.67 8.43 -5.21
C VAL A 60 -11.54 7.34 -4.59
N PHE A 61 -11.42 6.10 -5.06
CA PHE A 61 -12.07 4.95 -4.43
C PHE A 61 -11.69 4.85 -2.95
N THR A 62 -10.39 4.88 -2.64
CA THR A 62 -9.89 4.74 -1.27
C THR A 62 -10.44 5.82 -0.33
N ILE A 63 -10.50 7.09 -0.74
CA ILE A 63 -11.05 8.15 0.12
C ILE A 63 -12.55 8.00 0.36
N THR A 64 -13.31 7.48 -0.61
CA THR A 64 -14.74 7.19 -0.42
C THR A 64 -14.94 6.04 0.57
N GLN A 65 -14.08 5.01 0.51
CA GLN A 65 -14.12 3.91 1.46
C GLN A 65 -13.68 4.34 2.86
N LEU A 66 -12.63 5.16 2.98
CA LEU A 66 -12.11 5.66 4.26
C LEU A 66 -13.17 6.38 5.11
N ALA A 67 -14.17 7.03 4.48
CA ALA A 67 -15.27 7.65 5.21
C ALA A 67 -16.15 6.66 6.00
N LEU A 68 -16.14 5.38 5.61
CA LEU A 68 -16.92 4.29 6.21
C LEU A 68 -16.18 3.57 7.34
N TYR A 69 -14.86 3.80 7.47
CA TYR A 69 -14.01 3.11 8.44
C TYR A 69 -13.47 4.07 9.51
N GLU A 70 -13.17 3.50 10.67
CA GLU A 70 -12.50 4.17 11.78
C GLU A 70 -11.38 3.27 12.28
N TYR A 71 -10.33 3.89 12.83
CA TYR A 71 -9.24 3.15 13.44
C TYR A 71 -9.56 2.81 14.89
N ASP A 72 -9.54 1.52 15.23
CA ASP A 72 -9.70 1.03 16.60
C ASP A 72 -8.33 0.74 17.23
N ASP A 73 -8.00 1.50 18.28
CA ASP A 73 -6.72 1.38 19.00
C ASP A 73 -6.57 0.01 19.68
N LYS A 74 -7.66 -0.63 20.12
CA LYS A 74 -7.61 -1.93 20.83
C LYS A 74 -7.17 -3.07 19.94
N ILE A 75 -7.66 -3.06 18.69
CA ILE A 75 -7.39 -4.10 17.69
C ILE A 75 -6.24 -3.66 16.76
N SER A 76 -5.84 -2.38 16.84
CA SER A 76 -4.85 -1.77 15.96
C SER A 76 -5.18 -1.93 14.47
N ALA A 77 -6.48 -1.92 14.14
CA ALA A 77 -7.03 -2.22 12.82
C ALA A 77 -8.12 -1.22 12.42
N LEU A 78 -8.43 -1.20 11.12
CA LEU A 78 -9.55 -0.43 10.57
C LEU A 78 -10.84 -1.23 10.73
N VAL A 79 -11.83 -0.64 11.39
CA VAL A 79 -13.14 -1.26 11.67
C VAL A 79 -14.23 -0.41 11.02
N PRO A 80 -15.30 -1.02 10.47
CA PRO A 80 -16.44 -0.26 9.96
C PRO A 80 -17.07 0.61 11.05
N ARG A 81 -17.36 1.88 10.75
CA ARG A 81 -18.05 2.79 11.68
C ARG A 81 -19.47 2.32 11.98
N ASN A 82 -20.13 1.78 10.96
CA ASN A 82 -21.45 1.19 11.09
C ASN A 82 -21.46 -0.22 10.49
N ARG A 83 -21.51 -1.22 11.38
CA ARG A 83 -21.53 -2.64 11.02
C ARG A 83 -22.85 -3.09 10.37
N ALA A 84 -23.93 -2.31 10.50
CA ALA A 84 -25.21 -2.62 9.85
C ALA A 84 -25.18 -2.29 8.35
N THR A 85 -24.43 -1.25 7.94
CA THR A 85 -24.33 -0.82 6.53
C THR A 85 -23.09 -1.37 5.85
N THR A 86 -21.98 -1.51 6.56
CA THR A 86 -20.68 -1.89 5.99
C THR A 86 -20.22 -3.20 6.62
N THR A 87 -20.38 -4.28 5.87
CA THR A 87 -19.96 -5.64 6.27
C THR A 87 -18.56 -6.00 5.75
N THR A 88 -18.03 -5.23 4.79
CA THR A 88 -16.74 -5.49 4.16
C THR A 88 -15.59 -5.14 5.08
N ASP A 89 -14.62 -6.05 5.20
CA ASP A 89 -13.39 -5.83 5.95
C ASP A 89 -12.44 -4.87 5.20
N ALA A 90 -11.89 -3.90 5.93
CA ALA A 90 -10.92 -2.96 5.41
C ALA A 90 -9.63 -3.67 4.95
N ALA A 91 -9.21 -4.74 5.63
CA ALA A 91 -8.01 -5.48 5.23
C ALA A 91 -8.19 -6.13 3.85
N ALA A 92 -9.36 -6.70 3.58
CA ALA A 92 -9.70 -7.25 2.28
C ALA A 92 -9.70 -6.18 1.17
N LEU A 93 -10.20 -4.97 1.45
CA LEU A 93 -10.17 -3.88 0.50
C LEU A 93 -8.74 -3.39 0.22
N VAL A 94 -7.91 -3.25 1.25
CA VAL A 94 -6.49 -2.89 1.08
C VAL A 94 -5.76 -3.91 0.24
N LEU A 95 -6.01 -5.21 0.47
CA LEU A 95 -5.48 -6.29 -0.35
C LEU A 95 -5.94 -6.17 -1.82
N GLY A 96 -7.23 -5.91 -2.05
CA GLY A 96 -7.77 -5.72 -3.40
C GLY A 96 -7.15 -4.54 -4.15
N VAL A 97 -6.99 -3.39 -3.49
CA VAL A 97 -6.33 -2.21 -4.07
C VAL A 97 -4.85 -2.51 -4.34
N SER A 98 -4.16 -3.17 -3.41
CA SER A 98 -2.75 -3.54 -3.57
C SER A 98 -2.52 -4.51 -4.72
N THR A 99 -3.34 -5.55 -4.85
CA THR A 99 -3.20 -6.55 -5.92
C THR A 99 -3.57 -5.98 -7.28
N THR A 100 -4.54 -5.05 -7.33
CA THR A 100 -4.94 -4.35 -8.57
C THR A 100 -3.82 -3.42 -9.05
N LEU A 101 -3.25 -2.59 -8.16
CA LEU A 101 -2.09 -1.75 -8.49
C LEU A 101 -0.88 -2.56 -8.93
N ARG A 102 -0.73 -3.79 -8.41
CA ARG A 102 0.35 -4.71 -8.79
C ARG A 102 0.22 -5.23 -10.23
N GLN A 103 -0.99 -5.30 -10.78
CA GLN A 103 -1.21 -5.71 -12.17
C GLN A 103 -0.86 -4.58 -13.17
N LEU A 104 -0.74 -3.35 -12.68
CA LEU A 104 -0.46 -2.16 -13.49
C LEU A 104 1.02 -1.78 -13.40
N HIS A 105 1.43 -0.81 -14.22
CA HIS A 105 2.77 -0.23 -14.15
C HIS A 105 3.03 0.40 -12.77
N ALA A 106 4.28 0.31 -12.30
CA ALA A 106 4.70 0.78 -10.98
C ALA A 106 4.41 2.27 -10.74
N ASP A 107 4.38 3.07 -11.80
CA ASP A 107 4.03 4.50 -11.77
C ASP A 107 2.62 4.75 -11.20
N GLN A 108 1.68 3.83 -11.43
CA GLN A 108 0.33 3.93 -10.88
C GLN A 108 0.34 3.79 -9.35
N THR A 109 1.21 2.93 -8.82
CA THR A 109 1.40 2.79 -7.36
C THR A 109 2.01 4.06 -6.76
N ALA A 110 2.99 4.65 -7.45
CA ALA A 110 3.61 5.91 -7.01
C ALA A 110 2.61 7.08 -7.04
N SER A 111 1.81 7.19 -8.10
CA SER A 111 0.74 8.20 -8.25
C SER A 111 -0.32 8.07 -7.15
N TYR A 112 -0.77 6.84 -6.87
CA TYR A 112 -1.70 6.52 -5.79
C TYR A 112 -1.16 6.94 -4.41
N LEU A 113 0.08 6.55 -4.07
CA LEU A 113 0.70 6.91 -2.78
C LEU A 113 0.95 8.41 -2.64
N THR A 114 1.31 9.08 -3.74
CA THR A 114 1.51 10.54 -3.76
C THR A 114 0.19 11.26 -3.47
N SER A 115 -0.91 10.84 -4.11
CA SER A 115 -2.23 11.43 -3.91
C SER A 115 -2.75 11.20 -2.49
N LEU A 116 -2.58 9.99 -1.93
CA LEU A 116 -2.92 9.72 -0.52
C LEU A 116 -2.05 10.53 0.45
N GLY A 117 -0.75 10.64 0.20
CA GLY A 117 0.16 11.45 1.01
C GLY A 117 -0.22 12.93 1.01
N GLN A 118 -0.59 13.48 -0.16
CA GLN A 118 -1.12 14.83 -0.29
C GLN A 118 -2.44 15.01 0.47
N TYR A 119 -3.36 14.05 0.38
CA TYR A 119 -4.61 14.08 1.15
C TYR A 119 -4.35 14.18 2.66
N VAL A 120 -3.43 13.36 3.19
CA VAL A 120 -3.06 13.43 4.62
C VAL A 120 -2.41 14.78 4.95
N ARG A 121 -1.51 15.30 4.10
CA ARG A 121 -0.88 16.62 4.29
C ARG A 121 -1.91 17.75 4.40
N VAL A 122 -2.88 17.79 3.50
CA VAL A 122 -3.94 18.82 3.50
C VAL A 122 -4.79 18.73 4.76
N ARG A 123 -5.16 17.51 5.19
CA ARG A 123 -5.94 17.29 6.43
C ARG A 123 -5.19 17.73 7.68
N VAL A 124 -3.88 17.44 7.76
CA VAL A 124 -3.05 17.87 8.88
C VAL A 124 -2.86 19.40 8.86
N ALA A 125 -2.68 19.99 7.68
CA ALA A 125 -2.56 21.44 7.54
C ALA A 125 -3.85 22.18 7.93
N SER A 126 -5.03 21.67 7.53
CA SER A 126 -6.31 22.29 7.86
C SER A 126 -6.59 22.29 9.37
N MET A 127 -6.19 21.24 10.09
CA MET A 127 -6.27 21.19 11.56
C MET A 127 -5.43 22.29 12.21
N ASN A 128 -4.22 22.50 11.71
CA ASN A 128 -3.32 23.52 12.26
C ASN A 128 -3.86 24.94 12.04
N THR A 129 -4.56 25.20 10.93
CA THR A 129 -5.17 26.53 10.66
C THR A 129 -6.40 26.82 11.50
N GLU A 130 -7.18 25.80 11.86
CA GLU A 130 -8.36 25.95 12.72
C GLU A 130 -7.98 26.15 14.20
N THR A 131 -6.77 25.73 14.60
CA THR A 131 -6.29 25.76 16.00
C THR A 131 -5.58 27.07 16.36
N ASN A 132 -6.20 28.22 16.08
CA ASN A 132 -5.92 29.48 16.81
C ASN A 132 -6.56 29.47 18.23
N ALA A 133 -7.16 28.36 18.64
CA ALA A 133 -7.67 28.14 20.00
C ALA A 133 -6.54 27.65 20.92
N ILE A 134 -6.05 28.57 21.75
CA ILE A 134 -4.85 28.50 22.62
C ILE A 134 -4.83 27.32 23.63
N ASN A 135 -5.84 26.45 23.72
CA ASN A 135 -5.94 25.42 24.78
C ASN A 135 -6.46 24.05 24.33
N ALA A 136 -6.44 23.70 23.03
CA ALA A 136 -6.70 22.31 22.65
C ALA A 136 -5.43 21.48 22.89
N PRO A 137 -5.50 20.33 23.59
CA PRO A 137 -4.32 19.47 23.72
C PRO A 137 -3.81 19.13 22.32
N MET A 138 -2.48 19.17 22.14
CA MET A 138 -1.73 18.90 20.91
C MET A 138 -1.87 17.46 20.37
N ARG A 139 -3.03 16.82 20.58
CA ARG A 139 -3.23 15.38 20.48
C ARG A 139 -4.68 15.06 20.12
N MET A 140 -4.99 15.08 18.84
CA MET A 140 -5.70 13.99 18.18
C MET A 140 -5.79 14.32 16.70
N PHE A 141 -5.11 13.54 15.86
CA PHE A 141 -5.47 13.51 14.46
C PHE A 141 -6.93 13.09 14.35
N ASP A 142 -7.71 13.76 13.49
CA ASP A 142 -9.09 13.35 13.20
C ASP A 142 -9.13 11.85 12.87
N SER A 143 -10.23 11.20 13.27
CA SER A 143 -10.56 9.81 12.97
C SER A 143 -10.28 9.43 11.52
N THR A 144 -10.64 10.29 10.56
CA THR A 144 -10.40 10.09 9.12
C THR A 144 -8.90 10.10 8.79
N THR A 145 -8.14 11.00 9.42
CA THR A 145 -6.70 11.13 9.20
C THR A 145 -5.97 9.91 9.78
N ARG A 146 -6.36 9.45 10.97
CA ARG A 146 -5.84 8.20 11.55
C ARG A 146 -6.18 7.00 10.68
N ALA A 147 -7.41 6.93 10.16
CA ALA A 147 -7.83 5.87 9.26
C ALA A 147 -7.01 5.85 7.96
N ALA A 148 -6.77 7.01 7.34
CA ALA A 148 -5.95 7.13 6.14
C ALA A 148 -4.50 6.68 6.37
N VAL A 149 -3.90 7.09 7.50
CA VAL A 149 -2.53 6.67 7.85
C VAL A 149 -2.46 5.17 8.16
N ALA A 150 -3.50 4.62 8.82
CA ALA A 150 -3.59 3.20 9.09
C ALA A 150 -3.72 2.38 7.80
N TRP A 151 -4.53 2.86 6.86
CA TRP A 151 -4.68 2.28 5.52
C TRP A 151 -3.34 2.26 4.77
N MET A 152 -2.66 3.41 4.70
CA MET A 152 -1.35 3.52 4.05
C MET A 152 -0.30 2.58 4.67
N ARG A 153 -0.32 2.41 6.00
CA ARG A 153 0.56 1.46 6.68
C ARG A 153 0.22 0.02 6.33
N HIS A 154 -1.06 -0.35 6.33
CA HIS A 154 -1.47 -1.71 5.99
C HIS A 154 -1.14 -2.02 4.53
N PHE A 155 -1.41 -1.08 3.62
CA PHE A 155 -1.04 -1.16 2.22
C PHE A 155 0.47 -1.37 2.04
N ALA A 156 1.30 -0.58 2.72
CA ALA A 156 2.75 -0.71 2.63
C ALA A 156 3.26 -2.09 3.11
N ARG A 157 2.64 -2.66 4.15
CA ARG A 157 2.98 -4.02 4.60
C ARG A 157 2.62 -5.07 3.55
N VAL A 158 1.43 -4.96 2.95
CA VAL A 158 0.94 -5.90 1.93
C VAL A 158 1.76 -5.81 0.65
N ALA A 159 2.12 -4.59 0.23
CA ALA A 159 2.89 -4.32 -0.99
C ALA A 159 4.41 -4.44 -0.79
N ASP A 160 4.88 -4.87 0.39
CA ASP A 160 6.31 -4.95 0.75
C ASP A 160 7.08 -3.62 0.57
N ILE A 161 6.41 -2.49 0.79
CA ILE A 161 7.02 -1.17 0.70
C ILE A 161 7.71 -0.83 2.03
N PRO A 162 9.03 -0.54 2.03
CA PRO A 162 9.73 -0.18 3.25
C PRO A 162 9.11 1.06 3.92
N SER A 163 8.99 1.04 5.25
CA SER A 163 8.46 2.17 6.02
C SER A 163 9.19 3.50 5.76
N LYS A 164 10.48 3.44 5.41
CA LYS A 164 11.28 4.61 5.02
C LYS A 164 10.75 5.26 3.74
N THR A 165 10.40 4.44 2.74
CA THR A 165 9.81 4.89 1.48
C THR A 165 8.42 5.47 1.72
N LEU A 166 7.61 4.83 2.58
CA LEU A 166 6.29 5.36 2.95
C LEU A 166 6.37 6.72 3.64
N GLN A 167 7.37 6.93 4.51
CA GLN A 167 7.61 8.20 5.20
C GLN A 167 7.87 9.37 4.23
N ALA A 168 8.43 9.12 3.04
CA ALA A 168 8.65 10.16 2.04
C ALA A 168 7.34 10.78 1.52
N PHE A 169 6.25 9.99 1.48
CA PHE A 169 4.94 10.44 1.03
C PHE A 169 4.13 11.15 2.14
N LEU A 170 4.45 10.90 3.40
CA LEU A 170 3.69 11.45 4.55
C LEU A 170 4.37 12.69 5.15
N PRO A 171 3.64 13.57 5.86
CA PRO A 171 4.25 14.60 6.69
C PRO A 171 5.08 13.97 7.83
N ARG A 172 6.16 14.66 8.23
CA ARG A 172 7.06 14.20 9.30
C ARG A 172 6.29 14.00 10.61
N GLY A 173 6.59 12.91 11.33
CA GLY A 173 6.00 12.61 12.64
C GLY A 173 4.58 12.04 12.62
N VAL A 174 3.86 12.06 11.49
CA VAL A 174 2.47 11.56 11.44
C VAL A 174 2.42 10.05 11.73
N LEU A 175 3.35 9.27 11.18
CA LEU A 175 3.36 7.82 11.40
C LEU A 175 3.62 7.40 12.86
N SER A 176 4.35 8.21 13.63
CA SER A 176 4.63 7.96 15.05
C SER A 176 3.57 8.52 15.98
N HIS A 177 2.99 9.68 15.65
CA HIS A 177 2.04 10.37 16.53
C HIS A 177 0.57 10.02 16.25
N ALA A 178 0.23 9.43 15.11
CA ALA A 178 -1.16 9.10 14.78
C ALA A 178 -1.77 7.93 15.58
N PHE A 179 -0.94 7.19 16.33
CA PHE A 179 -1.31 5.97 17.06
C PHE A 179 -0.74 5.96 18.49
N ALA A 180 -0.33 7.13 18.99
CA ALA A 180 0.30 7.33 20.29
C ALA A 180 -0.68 7.86 21.33
#